data_AF-F7QYQ5-F1
#
_entry.id   AF-F7QYQ5-F1
#
_cell.length_a   1.000
_cell.length_b   1.000
_cell.length_c   1.000
_cell.angle_alpha   90.00
_cell.angle_beta   90.00
_cell.angle_gamma   90.00
#
_symmetry.space_group_name_H-M   'P 1'
#
loop_
_entity.id
_entity.type
_entity.pdbx_description
1 polymer ?
#
loop_
_entity_poly.entity_id
_entity_poly.type
_entity_poly.pdbx_seq_one_letter_code
_entity_poly.pdbx_strand_id
1 'polypeptide(L)'
;MSETVSKQKALENLQKDADNIRYLLKKQRSFLCLTECPAFEEVADTRIYGFTCEVRFAVSCGFLTLADGKKMIRELEDDLGDIRDEAFRGQEGRNE
;
A
#
# COMPACT_ATOMS: atom_id res chain seq x y z
N MET A 1 16.97 -6.38 -29.55
CA MET A 1 17.75 -6.57 -28.30
C MET A 1 16.79 -7.18 -27.29
N SER A 2 17.12 -8.31 -26.66
CA SER A 2 16.32 -8.81 -25.54
C SER A 2 16.83 -8.08 -24.30
N GLU A 3 16.12 -7.04 -23.87
CA GLU A 3 16.37 -6.43 -22.58
C GLU A 3 15.96 -7.43 -21.51
N THR A 4 16.93 -7.91 -20.72
CA THR A 4 16.70 -8.84 -19.63
C THR A 4 16.54 -8.05 -18.34
N VAL A 5 15.36 -8.14 -17.71
CA VAL A 5 15.13 -7.60 -16.38
C VAL A 5 15.72 -8.55 -15.34
N SER A 6 16.61 -8.05 -14.48
CA SER A 6 17.13 -8.85 -13.37
C SER A 6 16.10 -8.96 -12.24
N LYS A 7 16.11 -10.09 -11.52
CA LYS A 7 15.29 -10.28 -10.31
C LYS A 7 15.47 -9.14 -9.32
N GLN A 8 16.71 -8.71 -9.10
CA GLN A 8 17.04 -7.61 -8.20
C GLN A 8 16.32 -6.32 -8.62
N LYS A 9 16.35 -6.00 -9.92
CA LYS A 9 15.70 -4.79 -10.43
C LYS A 9 14.18 -4.82 -10.28
N ALA A 10 13.57 -6.00 -10.48
CA ALA A 10 12.14 -6.18 -10.25
C ALA A 10 11.76 -5.96 -8.78
N LEU A 11 12.55 -6.50 -7.84
CA LEU A 11 12.33 -6.32 -6.39
C LEU A 11 12.51 -4.87 -5.95
N GLU A 12 13.54 -4.18 -6.45
CA GLU A 12 13.75 -2.75 -6.19
C GLU A 12 12.57 -1.88 -6.65
N ASN A 13 12.02 -2.19 -7.82
CA ASN A 13 10.86 -1.47 -8.33
C ASN A 13 9.62 -1.72 -7.44
N LEU A 14 9.33 -2.98 -7.10
CA LEU A 14 8.22 -3.30 -6.20
C LEU A 14 8.37 -2.63 -4.83
N GLN A 15 9.58 -2.61 -4.27
CA GLN A 15 9.82 -1.94 -3.00
C GLN A 15 9.57 -0.44 -3.10
N LYS A 16 10.05 0.19 -4.18
CA LYS A 16 9.82 1.62 -4.43
C LYS A 16 8.33 1.94 -4.56
N ASP A 17 7.55 1.10 -5.23
CA ASP A 17 6.11 1.30 -5.40
C ASP A 17 5.36 1.12 -4.06
N ALA A 18 5.75 0.13 -3.25
CA ALA A 18 5.25 -0.03 -1.88
C ALA A 18 5.58 1.18 -1.00
N ASP A 19 6.81 1.70 -1.08
CA ASP A 19 7.25 2.88 -0.31
C ASP A 19 6.45 4.14 -0.70
N ASN A 20 6.12 4.30 -1.99
CA ASN A 20 5.29 5.40 -2.46
C ASN A 20 3.86 5.32 -1.92
N ILE A 21 3.27 4.12 -1.87
CA ILE A 21 1.95 3.91 -1.27
C ILE A 21 2.01 4.23 0.22
N ARG A 22 3.02 3.71 0.93
CA ARG A 22 3.23 3.96 2.36
C ARG A 22 3.44 5.44 2.65
N TYR A 23 4.13 6.18 1.79
CA TYR A 23 4.29 7.63 1.92
C TYR A 23 2.94 8.36 1.80
N LEU A 24 2.09 7.98 0.83
CA LEU A 24 0.75 8.53 0.67
C LEU A 24 -0.11 8.26 1.91
N LEU A 25 -0.08 7.02 2.44
CA LEU A 25 -0.76 6.62 3.67
C LEU A 25 -0.30 7.47 4.88
N LYS A 26 1.02 7.58 5.10
CA LYS A 26 1.59 8.37 6.20
C LYS A 26 1.27 9.86 6.12
N LYS A 27 1.28 10.44 4.91
CA LYS A 27 0.97 11.86 4.72
C LYS A 27 -0.46 12.18 5.18
N GLN A 28 -1.39 11.25 4.99
CA GLN A 28 -2.77 11.41 5.46
C GLN A 28 -2.87 11.36 6.99
N ARG A 29 -2.12 10.47 7.63
CA ARG A 29 -2.03 10.40 9.10
C ARG A 29 -1.57 11.73 9.71
N SER A 30 -0.58 12.37 9.09
CA SER A 30 -0.05 13.65 9.57
C SER A 30 -0.96 14.87 9.35
N PHE A 31 -1.88 14.82 8.38
CA PHE A 31 -2.67 16.00 7.99
C PHE A 31 -4.03 16.15 8.70
N LEU A 32 -4.40 15.29 9.65
CA LEU A 32 -5.63 15.40 10.48
C LEU A 32 -6.97 15.52 9.71
N CYS A 33 -6.98 15.41 8.38
CA CYS A 33 -8.16 15.42 7.51
C CYS A 33 -8.76 14.03 7.29
N LEU A 34 -8.52 13.05 8.18
CA LEU A 34 -9.08 11.70 8.03
C LEU A 34 -10.62 11.72 7.94
N THR A 35 -11.27 12.67 8.61
CA THR A 35 -12.73 12.85 8.57
C THR A 35 -13.23 13.68 7.38
N GLU A 36 -12.36 14.36 6.63
CA GLU A 36 -12.75 15.29 5.56
C GLU A 36 -12.55 14.72 4.15
N CYS A 37 -12.02 13.50 4.03
CA CYS A 37 -11.70 12.92 2.73
C CYS A 37 -12.40 11.55 2.55
N PRO A 38 -13.72 11.54 2.30
CA PRO A 38 -14.48 10.29 2.10
C PRO A 38 -13.96 9.44 0.94
N ALA A 39 -13.21 10.03 -0.01
CA ALA A 39 -12.62 9.30 -1.14
C ALA A 39 -11.20 8.75 -0.88
N PHE A 40 -10.59 9.03 0.28
CA PHE A 40 -9.20 8.61 0.53
C PHE A 40 -9.07 7.09 0.66
N GLU A 41 -9.97 6.45 1.41
CA GLU A 41 -9.96 4.99 1.58
C GLU A 41 -10.10 4.29 0.23
N GLU A 42 -11.04 4.72 -0.61
CA GLU A 42 -11.24 4.18 -1.96
C GLU A 42 -9.99 4.34 -2.87
N VAL A 43 -9.31 5.48 -2.78
CA VAL A 43 -8.07 5.72 -3.52
C VAL A 43 -6.95 4.82 -2.96
N ALA A 44 -6.80 4.72 -1.65
CA ALA A 44 -5.80 3.87 -1.02
C ALA A 44 -6.00 2.39 -1.39
N ASP A 45 -7.24 1.89 -1.31
CA ASP A 45 -7.63 0.54 -1.72
C ASP A 45 -7.30 0.27 -3.18
N THR A 46 -7.63 1.21 -4.07
CA THR A 46 -7.32 1.08 -5.50
C THR A 46 -5.81 1.01 -5.75
N ARG A 47 -5.00 1.76 -4.99
CA ARG A 47 -3.54 1.74 -5.10
C ARG A 47 -2.95 0.43 -4.58
N ILE A 48 -3.47 -0.10 -3.47
CA ILE A 48 -3.08 -1.42 -2.94
C ILE A 48 -3.49 -2.54 -3.91
N TYR A 49 -4.64 -2.44 -4.55
CA TYR A 49 -5.06 -3.38 -5.61
C TYR A 49 -4.13 -3.34 -6.83
N GLY A 50 -3.73 -2.13 -7.27
CA GLY A 50 -2.74 -1.96 -8.34
C GLY A 50 -1.42 -2.64 -8.01
N PHE A 51 -0.89 -2.39 -6.80
CA PHE A 51 0.32 -3.05 -6.31
C PHE A 51 0.17 -4.57 -6.19
N THR A 52 -1.00 -5.06 -5.77
CA THR A 52 -1.30 -6.49 -5.75
C THR A 52 -1.19 -7.11 -7.15
N CYS A 53 -1.61 -6.41 -8.19
CA CYS A 53 -1.48 -6.88 -9.57
C CYS A 53 0.01 -6.94 -9.99
N GLU A 54 0.81 -5.94 -9.63
CA GLU A 54 2.27 -5.91 -9.90
C GLU A 54 3.00 -7.06 -9.18
N VAL A 55 2.68 -7.29 -7.91
CA VAL A 55 3.21 -8.41 -7.12
C VAL A 55 2.84 -9.75 -7.76
N ARG A 56 1.58 -9.94 -8.18
CA ARG A 56 1.14 -11.18 -8.86
C ARG A 56 1.86 -11.40 -10.18
N PHE A 57 2.12 -10.34 -10.93
CA PHE A 57 2.92 -10.41 -12.15
C PHE A 57 4.36 -10.85 -11.84
N ALA A 58 5.02 -10.24 -10.86
CA ALA A 58 6.38 -10.59 -10.45
C ALA A 58 6.49 -12.04 -9.92
N VAL A 59 5.48 -12.52 -9.19
CA VAL A 59 5.38 -13.93 -8.78
C VAL A 59 5.26 -14.85 -10.00
N SER A 60 4.42 -14.49 -10.97
CA SER A 60 4.23 -15.28 -12.20
C SER A 60 5.49 -15.33 -13.08
N CYS A 61 6.31 -14.27 -13.06
CA CYS A 61 7.61 -14.23 -13.73
C CYS A 61 8.74 -14.94 -12.93
N GLY A 62 8.47 -15.45 -11.73
CA GLY A 62 9.47 -16.11 -10.89
C GLY A 62 10.46 -15.16 -10.20
N PHE A 63 10.18 -13.85 -10.20
CA PHE A 63 11.02 -12.85 -9.53
C PHE A 63 10.74 -12.74 -8.03
N LEU A 64 9.58 -13.22 -7.58
CA LEU A 64 9.13 -13.11 -6.19
C LEU A 64 8.42 -14.40 -5.77
N THR A 65 8.60 -14.82 -4.52
CA THR A 65 7.83 -15.96 -4.00
C THR A 65 6.41 -15.51 -3.63
N LEU A 66 5.43 -16.43 -3.67
CA LEU A 66 4.07 -16.11 -3.24
C LEU A 66 4.02 -15.64 -1.78
N ALA A 67 4.87 -16.22 -0.91
CA ALA A 67 4.93 -15.85 0.50
C ALA A 67 5.44 -14.41 0.67
N ASP A 68 6.53 -14.06 0.00
CA ASP A 68 7.09 -12.70 0.06
C ASP A 68 6.12 -11.67 -0.53
N GLY A 69 5.48 -11.99 -1.66
CA GLY A 69 4.48 -11.12 -2.26
C GLY A 69 3.28 -10.87 -1.35
N LYS A 70 2.76 -11.90 -0.69
CA LYS A 70 1.69 -11.74 0.30
C LYS A 70 2.12 -10.88 1.48
N LYS A 71 3.36 -11.01 1.94
CA LYS A 71 3.90 -10.18 3.01
C LYS A 71 3.91 -8.70 2.61
N MET A 72 4.41 -8.37 1.41
CA MET A 72 4.47 -6.99 0.92
C MET A 72 3.08 -6.35 0.83
N ILE A 73 2.07 -7.10 0.37
CA ILE A 73 0.69 -6.60 0.29
C ILE A 73 0.12 -6.36 1.70
N ARG A 74 0.28 -7.35 2.59
CA ARG A 74 -0.25 -7.28 3.95
C ARG A 74 0.30 -6.10 4.74
N GLU A 75 1.59 -5.79 4.56
CA GLU A 75 2.21 -4.64 5.21
C GLU A 75 1.59 -3.29 4.80
N LEU A 76 0.99 -3.18 3.62
CA LEU A 76 0.25 -1.98 3.19
C LEU A 76 -1.20 -1.98 3.66
N GLU A 77 -1.84 -3.16 3.69
CA GLU A 77 -3.19 -3.34 4.23
C GLU A 77 -3.24 -3.04 5.73
N ASP A 78 -2.24 -3.50 6.50
CA ASP A 78 -2.11 -3.24 7.93
C ASP A 78 -1.91 -1.72 8.19
N ASP A 79 -1.05 -1.05 7.40
CA ASP A 79 -0.86 0.40 7.47
C ASP A 79 -2.16 1.19 7.23
N LEU A 80 -2.97 0.76 6.24
CA LEU A 80 -4.27 1.39 5.97
C LEU A 80 -5.29 1.10 7.09
N GLY A 81 -5.25 -0.11 7.66
CA GLY A 81 -6.05 -0.50 8.82
C GLY A 81 -5.78 0.38 10.04
N ASP A 82 -4.52 0.63 10.35
CA ASP A 82 -4.11 1.53 11.45
C ASP A 82 -4.67 2.94 11.26
N ILE A 83 -4.62 3.46 10.04
CA ILE A 83 -5.15 4.79 9.69
C ILE A 83 -6.67 4.84 9.87
N ARG A 84 -7.38 3.79 9.44
CA ARG A 84 -8.82 3.67 9.59
C ARG A 84 -9.22 3.66 11.06
N ASP A 85 -8.54 2.83 11.86
CA ASP A 85 -8.82 2.71 13.30
C ASP A 85 -8.54 4.02 14.04
N GLU A 86 -7.50 4.76 13.65
CA GLU A 86 -7.23 6.11 14.16
C GLU A 86 -8.32 7.12 13.80
N ALA A 87 -8.82 7.07 12.56
CA ALA A 87 -9.91 7.94 12.12
C ALA A 87 -11.19 7.72 12.94
N PHE A 88 -11.56 6.47 13.19
CA PHE A 88 -12.73 6.11 14.01
C PHE A 88 -12.59 6.60 15.45
N ARG A 89 -11.45 6.35 16.12
CA ARG A 89 -11.21 6.83 17.49
C ARG A 89 -11.26 8.36 17.61
N GLY A 90 -10.81 9.07 16.59
CA GLY A 90 -10.86 10.54 16.54
C GLY A 90 -12.27 11.13 16.39
N GLN A 91 -13.25 10.33 15.95
CA GLN A 91 -14.65 10.75 15.83
C GLN A 91 -15.43 10.57 17.14
N GLU A 92 -15.14 9.53 17.93
CA GLU A 92 -15.81 9.29 19.22
C GLU A 92 -15.55 10.42 20.22
N GLY A 93 -14.33 10.96 20.28
CA GLY A 93 -13.97 12.07 21.18
C GLY A 93 -14.44 13.47 20.77
N ARG A 94 -15.16 13.63 19.65
CA ARG A 94 -15.76 14.92 19.22
C ARG A 94 -17.26 15.02 19.51
N ASN A 95 -17.90 13.93 19.94
CA ASN A 95 -19.33 13.88 20.25
C ASN A 95 -19.63 14.03 21.75
N GLU A 96 -18.64 14.40 22.56
CA GLU A 96 -18.77 14.83 23.96
C GLU A 96 -18.50 16.34 24.06
#